data_AF-A0A1C5FYP6-F1
#
_entry.id   AF-A0A1C5FYP6-F1
#
_cell.length_a   1.000
_cell.length_b   1.000
_cell.length_c   1.000
_cell.angle_alpha   90.00
_cell.angle_beta   90.00
_cell.angle_gamma   90.00
#
_symmetry.space_group_name_H-M   'P 1'
#
loop_
_entity.id
_entity.type
_entity.pdbx_description
1 polymer ?
#
loop_
_entity_poly.entity_id
_entity_poly.type
_entity_poly.pdbx_seq_one_letter_code
_entity_poly.pdbx_strand_id
1 'polypeptide(L)' 'MRVLFTTWASGAHLVPMVPLARALLEAGHQVRVAVPSACAAAVARAGLVPV' A
#
# COMPACT_ATOMS: atom_id res chain seq x y z
N MET A 1 5.90 -14.03 0.42
CA MET A 1 6.90 -13.28 1.23
C MET A 1 6.21 -12.21 2.06
N ARG A 2 6.93 -11.50 2.96
CA ARG A 2 6.43 -10.29 3.64
C ARG A 2 7.01 -9.07 2.93
N VAL A 3 6.17 -8.18 2.42
CA VAL A 3 6.58 -7.00 1.65
C VAL A 3 6.03 -5.75 2.30
N LEU A 4 6.92 -4.79 2.59
CA LEU A 4 6.57 -3.47 3.09
C LEU A 4 6.75 -2.45 1.98
N PHE A 5 5.66 -1.79 1.61
CA PHE A 5 5.68 -0.58 0.80
C PHE A 5 5.72 0.64 1.71
N THR A 6 6.26 1.75 1.22
CA THR A 6 6.19 3.04 1.92
C THR A 6 6.09 4.17 0.91
N THR A 7 5.41 5.25 1.29
CA THR A 7 5.32 6.48 0.52
C THR A 7 5.07 7.67 1.43
N TRP A 8 5.50 8.85 1.02
CA TRP A 8 5.11 10.10 1.68
C TRP A 8 3.66 10.50 1.35
N ALA A 9 3.14 11.50 2.05
CA ALA A 9 1.73 11.90 2.10
C ALA A 9 1.25 12.60 0.81
N SER A 10 1.18 11.87 -0.30
CA SER A 10 0.56 12.34 -1.54
C SER A 10 -0.08 11.17 -2.30
N GLY A 11 -1.34 11.35 -2.69
CA GLY A 11 -2.07 10.35 -3.48
C GLY A 11 -1.39 10.03 -4.82
N ALA A 12 -0.67 11.01 -5.39
CA ALA A 12 0.08 10.83 -6.63
C ALA A 12 1.22 9.81 -6.49
N HIS A 13 1.68 9.53 -5.26
CA HIS A 13 2.70 8.52 -5.00
C HIS A 13 2.09 7.17 -4.61
N LEU A 14 0.93 7.17 -3.91
CA LEU A 14 0.23 5.94 -3.56
C LEU A 14 -0.33 5.21 -4.78
N VAL A 15 -1.02 5.92 -5.68
CA VAL A 15 -1.77 5.31 -6.80
C VAL A 15 -0.87 4.45 -7.73
N PRO A 16 0.34 4.89 -8.13
CA PRO A 16 1.24 4.08 -8.95
C PRO A 16 1.70 2.77 -8.29
N MET A 17 1.68 2.67 -6.96
CA MET A 17 2.12 1.48 -6.23
C MET A 17 1.03 0.39 -6.18
N VAL A 18 -0.23 0.76 -6.40
CA VAL A 18 -1.38 -0.14 -6.23
C VAL A 18 -1.33 -1.37 -7.14
N PRO A 19 -1.03 -1.26 -8.46
CA PRO A 19 -0.99 -2.44 -9.33
C PRO A 19 0.06 -3.46 -8.89
N LEU A 20 1.26 -3.01 -8.52
CA LEU A 20 2.32 -3.90 -8.06
C LEU A 20 1.98 -4.54 -6.70
N ALA A 21 1.42 -3.77 -5.77
CA ALA A 21 0.98 -4.29 -4.49
C ALA A 21 -0.10 -5.39 -4.65
N ARG A 22 -1.02 -5.22 -5.61
CA ARG A 22 -2.02 -6.24 -5.97
C ARG A 22 -1.40 -7.49 -6.57
N ALA A 23 -0.47 -7.35 -7.52
CA ALA A 23 0.22 -8.50 -8.10
C ALA A 23 0.96 -9.34 -7.04
N LEU A 24 1.57 -8.71 -6.04
CA LEU A 24 2.22 -9.42 -4.93
C LEU A 24 1.20 -10.12 -4.02
N LEU A 25 0.03 -9.52 -3.78
CA LEU A 25 -1.06 -10.17 -3.06
C LEU A 25 -1.57 -11.40 -3.82
N GLU A 26 -1.81 -11.29 -5.12
CA GLU A 26 -2.24 -12.38 -6.01
C GLU A 26 -1.20 -13.51 -6.09
N ALA A 27 0.09 -13.18 -6.01
CA ALA A 27 1.19 -14.14 -5.88
C ALA A 27 1.32 -14.78 -4.48
N GLY A 28 0.36 -14.54 -3.57
CA GLY A 28 0.34 -15.13 -2.22
C GLY A 28 1.32 -14.49 -1.24
N HIS A 29 1.76 -13.24 -1.48
CA HIS A 29 2.58 -12.50 -0.53
C HIS A 29 1.73 -11.67 0.43
N GLN A 30 2.28 -11.39 1.61
CA GLN A 30 1.70 -10.48 2.59
C GLN A 30 2.22 -9.07 2.32
N VAL A 31 1.31 -8.15 2.02
CA VAL A 31 1.66 -6.76 1.69
C VAL A 31 1.10 -5.81 2.75
N ARG A 32 1.93 -4.84 3.13
CA ARG A 32 1.61 -3.77 4.09
C ARG A 32 2.16 -2.45 3.57
N VAL A 33 1.54 -1.32 3.94
CA VAL A 33 1.99 0.02 3.50
C VAL A 33 2.24 0.92 4.70
N ALA A 34 3.50 1.27 4.95
CA ALA A 34 3.88 2.26 5.96
C ALA A 34 3.56 3.67 5.47
N VAL A 35 2.73 4.40 6.21
CA VAL A 35 2.35 5.79 5.90
C VAL A 35 2.08 6.59 7.17
N PRO A 36 2.11 7.93 7.12
CA PRO A 36 1.57 8.75 8.21
C PRO A 36 0.10 8.38 8.50
N SER A 37 -0.31 8.48 9.77
CA SER A 37 -1.66 8.09 10.22
C SER A 37 -2.78 8.77 9.42
N ALA A 38 -2.59 10.03 9.04
CA ALA A 38 -3.52 10.80 8.20
C ALA A 38 -3.76 10.18 6.81
N CYS A 39 -2.87 9.32 6.33
CA CYS A 39 -2.96 8.66 5.02
C CYS A 39 -3.53 7.23 5.09
N ALA A 40 -3.74 6.67 6.29
CA ALA A 40 -4.21 5.30 6.46
C ALA A 40 -5.53 5.03 5.71
N ALA A 41 -6.46 5.98 5.72
CA ALA A 41 -7.72 5.88 5.00
C ALA A 41 -7.53 5.83 3.47
N ALA A 42 -6.53 6.52 2.92
CA ALA A 42 -6.24 6.47 1.49
C ALA A 42 -5.68 5.09 1.09
N VAL A 43 -4.80 4.52 1.91
CA VAL A 43 -4.28 3.15 1.73
C VAL A 43 -5.41 2.12 1.79
N ALA A 44 -6.29 2.23 2.78
CA ALA A 44 -7.45 1.33 2.92
C ALA A 44 -8.39 1.41 1.70
N ARG A 45 -8.68 2.61 1.19
CA ARG A 45 -9.51 2.80 -0.02
C ARG A 45 -8.88 2.19 -1.28
N ALA A 46 -7.55 2.05 -1.34
CA ALA A 46 -6.87 1.39 -2.45
C ALA A 46 -6.96 -0.15 -2.38
N GLY A 47 -7.54 -0.70 -1.30
CA GLY A 47 -7.59 -2.14 -1.04
C GLY A 47 -6.30 -2.70 -0.44
N LEU A 48 -5.48 -1.84 0.18
CA LEU A 48 -4.22 -2.21 0.84
C LEU A 48 -4.32 -1.99 2.35
N VAL A 49 -3.40 -2.59 3.12
CA VAL A 49 -3.44 -2.53 4.59
C VAL A 49 -2.36 -1.58 5.12
N PRO A 50 -2.73 -0.48 5.80
CA PRO A 50 -1.76 0.46 6.36
C PRO A 50 -1.04 -0.11 7.60
N VAL A 51 0.15 0.42 7.88
CA VAL A 51 0.90 0.28 9.13
C VAL A 51 1.52 1.61 9.53
#